data_AF-A0A0S8BSV6-F1
#
_entry.id   AF-A0A0S8BSV6-F1
#
_cell.length_a   1.000
_cell.length_b   1.000
_cell.length_c   1.000
_cell.angle_alpha   90.00
_cell.angle_beta   90.00
_cell.angle_gamma   90.00
#
_symmetry.space_group_name_H-M   'P 1'
#
loop_
_entity.id
_entity.type
_entity.pdbx_description
1 polymer ?
#
loop_
_entity_poly.entity_id
_entity_poly.type
_entity_poly.pdbx_seq_one_letter_code
_entity_poly.pdbx_strand_id
1 'polypeptide(L)'
;MLWDGAPVAAHKISEEETLPVFPLLEILRRGDERRWPFVALEREPGAIQGLERELPEGTRVFVQHERVAHHCAACEAGEPHEHGADEPLAASPQAASASQTTAGSLVRGKLIVQPMQDLSMLREAWERATGARALSISLPAIYEQLGDAKRAGQEHQAWRGIEGKALRQKAPS
;
A
#
# COMPACT_ATOMS: atom_id res chain seq x y z
N MET A 1 22.72 -21.13 4.84
CA MET A 1 22.02 -21.09 3.54
C MET A 1 20.55 -21.42 3.77
N LEU A 2 19.64 -20.51 3.42
CA LEU A 2 18.20 -20.76 3.42
C LEU A 2 17.82 -21.05 1.95
N TRP A 3 17.49 -22.30 1.67
CA TRP A 3 17.19 -22.81 0.32
C TRP A 3 15.68 -22.94 0.16
N ASP A 4 15.15 -22.64 -1.03
CA ASP A 4 13.77 -22.94 -1.42
C ASP A 4 13.80 -24.07 -2.46
N GLY A 5 13.00 -25.11 -2.21
CA GLY A 5 12.98 -26.33 -3.01
C GLY A 5 12.12 -26.26 -4.27
N ALA A 6 11.52 -25.13 -4.57
CA ALA A 6 10.79 -24.92 -5.82
C ALA A 6 11.74 -24.50 -6.95
N PRO A 7 11.85 -25.26 -8.05
CA PRO A 7 12.67 -24.84 -9.19
C PRO A 7 12.05 -23.63 -9.89
N VAL A 8 12.88 -22.65 -10.28
CA VAL A 8 12.46 -21.42 -10.96
C VAL A 8 12.70 -21.45 -12.47
N ALA A 9 13.53 -22.38 -12.95
CA ALA A 9 13.77 -22.61 -14.36
C ALA A 9 14.23 -24.07 -14.59
N ALA A 10 14.37 -24.46 -15.85
CA ALA A 10 15.01 -25.71 -16.24
C ALA A 10 16.00 -25.46 -17.39
N HIS A 11 17.26 -25.88 -17.22
CA HIS A 11 18.27 -25.86 -18.27
C HIS A 11 18.23 -27.17 -19.06
N LYS A 12 18.08 -27.11 -20.38
CA LYS A 12 18.27 -28.27 -21.26
C LYS A 12 19.76 -28.59 -21.38
N ILE A 13 20.13 -29.84 -21.09
CA ILE A 13 21.50 -30.36 -21.23
C ILE A 13 21.59 -31.29 -22.44
N SER A 14 20.50 -31.96 -22.79
CA SER A 14 20.34 -32.74 -24.01
C SER A 14 18.89 -32.64 -24.51
N GLU A 15 18.56 -33.32 -25.61
CA GLU A 15 17.19 -33.37 -26.10
C GLU A 15 16.21 -34.03 -25.11
N GLU A 16 16.72 -34.90 -24.23
CA GLU A 16 15.91 -35.68 -23.28
C GLU A 16 16.15 -35.29 -21.82
N GLU A 17 17.18 -34.48 -21.51
CA GLU A 17 17.58 -34.16 -20.14
C GLU A 17 17.48 -32.66 -19.83
N THR A 18 16.76 -32.34 -18.75
CA THR A 18 16.63 -30.99 -18.21
C THR A 18 17.00 -30.95 -16.75
N LEU A 19 17.89 -30.04 -16.35
CA LEU A 19 18.21 -29.78 -14.96
C LEU A 19 17.35 -28.66 -14.37
N PRO A 20 16.66 -28.89 -13.25
CA PRO A 20 15.96 -27.84 -12.52
C PRO A 20 16.95 -26.85 -11.90
N VAL A 21 16.71 -25.56 -12.11
CA VAL A 21 17.46 -24.46 -11.50
C VAL A 21 16.70 -24.03 -10.25
N PHE A 22 17.29 -24.26 -9.08
CA PHE A 22 16.72 -23.82 -7.81
C PHE A 22 17.20 -22.40 -7.48
N PRO A 23 16.32 -21.54 -6.96
CA PRO A 23 16.71 -20.20 -6.60
C PRO A 23 17.61 -20.24 -5.37
N LEU A 24 18.81 -19.69 -5.48
CA LEU A 24 19.54 -19.23 -4.30
C LEU A 24 18.81 -17.97 -3.82
N LEU A 25 18.24 -18.00 -2.60
CA LEU A 25 17.47 -16.86 -2.06
C LEU A 25 18.29 -15.56 -1.96
N GLU A 26 19.61 -15.65 -2.02
CA GLU A 26 20.56 -14.52 -2.09
C GLU A 26 20.62 -13.87 -3.50
N ILE A 27 20.28 -14.63 -4.55
CA ILE A 27 20.22 -14.18 -5.96
C ILE A 27 18.81 -13.66 -6.31
N LEU A 28 17.78 -14.10 -5.59
CA LEU A 28 16.51 -13.37 -5.57
C LEU A 28 16.79 -12.03 -4.88
N ARG A 29 16.86 -10.92 -5.64
CA ARG A 29 17.05 -9.55 -5.14
C ARG A 29 15.90 -9.10 -4.23
N ARG A 30 15.74 -9.75 -3.07
CA ARG A 30 14.71 -9.50 -2.07
C ARG A 30 15.05 -8.33 -1.13
N GLY A 31 16.17 -7.64 -1.33
CA GLY A 31 16.70 -6.69 -0.35
C GLY A 31 16.84 -5.23 -0.81
N ASP A 32 16.96 -4.97 -2.11
CA ASP A 32 17.38 -3.62 -2.56
C ASP A 32 16.21 -2.69 -2.91
N GLU A 33 14.99 -3.22 -2.99
CA GLU A 33 13.80 -2.41 -3.18
C GLU A 33 13.54 -1.55 -1.95
N ARG A 34 13.41 -0.25 -2.16
CA ARG A 34 13.05 0.68 -1.08
C ARG A 34 11.54 0.68 -0.97
N ARG A 35 11.05 0.47 0.25
CA ARG A 35 9.62 0.40 0.56
C ARG A 35 9.27 1.53 1.51
N TRP A 36 8.65 2.57 0.99
CA TRP A 36 8.37 3.77 1.76
C TRP A 36 6.89 3.89 2.04
N PRO A 37 6.47 3.93 3.31
CA PRO A 37 5.07 4.09 3.64
C PRO A 37 4.61 5.52 3.29
N PHE A 38 3.36 5.66 2.88
CA PHE A 38 2.69 6.95 2.72
C PHE A 38 1.32 6.92 3.39
N VAL A 39 0.82 8.12 3.73
CA VAL A 39 -0.56 8.33 4.14
C VAL A 39 -1.20 9.39 3.25
N ALA A 40 -2.44 9.18 2.84
CA ALA A 40 -3.21 10.14 2.08
C ALA A 40 -4.63 10.32 2.65
N LEU A 41 -5.18 11.51 2.51
CA LEU A 41 -6.58 11.81 2.71
C LEU A 41 -7.16 12.23 1.37
N GLU A 42 -8.02 11.40 0.80
CA GLU A 42 -8.69 11.71 -0.46
C GLU A 42 -9.81 12.72 -0.20
N ARG A 43 -9.89 13.78 -1.01
CA ARG A 43 -11.03 14.72 -1.00
C ARG A 43 -12.15 14.23 -1.92
N GLU A 44 -11.76 13.55 -2.99
CA GLU A 44 -12.64 12.83 -3.91
C GLU A 44 -12.32 11.33 -3.87
N PRO A 45 -13.32 10.44 -3.76
CA PRO A 45 -13.08 9.00 -3.70
C PRO A 45 -12.26 8.49 -4.89
N GLY A 46 -11.21 7.73 -4.61
CA GLY A 46 -10.38 7.15 -5.66
C GLY A 46 -9.40 8.15 -6.31
N ALA A 47 -9.21 9.34 -5.73
CA ALA A 47 -8.21 10.30 -6.18
C ALA A 47 -6.78 9.73 -6.25
N ILE A 48 -6.48 8.63 -5.53
CA ILE A 48 -5.18 7.94 -5.61
C ILE A 48 -5.06 6.98 -6.79
N GLN A 49 -6.16 6.61 -7.43
CA GLN A 49 -6.15 5.62 -8.51
C GLN A 49 -5.35 6.12 -9.72
N GLY A 50 -4.52 5.23 -10.27
CA GLY A 50 -3.68 5.55 -11.41
C GLY A 50 -2.40 6.34 -11.08
N LEU A 51 -2.14 6.66 -9.80
CA LEU A 51 -0.91 7.36 -9.39
C LEU A 51 0.35 6.66 -9.90
N GLU A 52 0.39 5.33 -9.86
CA GLU A 52 1.52 4.52 -10.35
C GLU A 52 1.88 4.81 -11.82
N ARG A 53 0.88 5.08 -12.69
CA ARG A 53 1.11 5.29 -14.13
C ARG A 53 1.83 6.60 -14.44
N GLU A 54 1.87 7.53 -13.50
CA GLU A 54 2.53 8.83 -13.63
C GLU A 54 3.94 8.83 -13.02
N LEU A 55 4.33 7.73 -12.38
CA LEU A 55 5.64 7.58 -11.76
C LEU A 55 6.63 6.90 -12.73
N PRO A 56 7.94 7.04 -12.49
CA PRO A 56 8.96 6.39 -13.31
C PRO A 56 8.76 4.88 -13.38
N GLU A 57 9.10 4.28 -14.52
CA GLU A 57 8.99 2.84 -14.74
C GLU A 57 9.70 2.03 -13.64
N GLY A 58 9.07 0.94 -13.21
CA GLY A 58 9.54 0.11 -12.10
C GLY A 58 9.08 0.57 -10.72
N THR A 59 8.46 1.74 -10.60
CA THR A 59 7.81 2.19 -9.36
C THR A 59 6.46 1.50 -9.20
N ARG A 60 6.15 1.02 -7.99
CA ARG A 60 4.85 0.41 -7.68
C ARG A 60 4.18 1.15 -6.54
N VAL A 61 2.87 1.39 -6.65
CA VAL A 61 2.07 2.01 -5.58
C VAL A 61 1.13 0.97 -5.02
N PHE A 62 1.38 0.54 -3.79
CA PHE A 62 0.51 -0.36 -3.07
C PHE A 62 -0.41 0.43 -2.14
N VAL A 63 -1.72 0.36 -2.36
CA VAL A 63 -2.72 0.92 -1.45
C VAL A 63 -3.24 -0.19 -0.54
N GLN A 64 -3.10 0.00 0.77
CA GLN A 64 -3.66 -0.89 1.77
C GLN A 64 -5.15 -0.60 1.94
N HIS A 65 -5.98 -1.53 1.48
CA HIS A 65 -7.38 -1.57 1.87
C HIS A 65 -7.45 -2.14 3.28
N GLU A 66 -7.86 -1.34 4.27
CA GLU A 66 -8.14 -1.83 5.62
C GLU A 66 -9.36 -2.76 5.54
N ARG A 67 -9.12 -4.08 5.58
CA ARG A 67 -10.15 -5.10 5.76
C ARG A 67 -9.83 -5.87 7.03
N VAL A 68 -10.36 -5.41 8.16
CA VAL A 68 -10.57 -6.27 9.32
C VAL A 68 -12.08 -6.44 9.43
N ALA A 69 -12.61 -7.44 8.73
CA ALA A 69 -13.92 -7.95 9.07
C ALA A 69 -13.76 -8.70 10.39
N HIS A 70 -14.40 -8.22 11.45
CA HIS A 70 -14.51 -8.98 12.68
C HIS A 70 -15.52 -10.10 12.43
N HIS A 71 -15.01 -11.31 12.24
CA HIS A 71 -15.83 -12.50 12.17
C HIS A 71 -16.08 -12.98 13.60
N CYS A 72 -17.34 -12.95 14.05
CA CYS A 72 -17.71 -13.60 15.30
C CYS A 72 -17.75 -15.11 15.07
N ALA A 73 -16.99 -15.87 15.87
CA ALA A 73 -16.95 -17.32 15.77
C ALA A 73 -18.34 -17.96 15.92
N ALA A 74 -19.21 -17.38 16.76
CA ALA A 74 -20.58 -17.84 16.92
C ALA A 74 -21.47 -17.51 15.70
N CYS A 75 -21.23 -16.39 14.99
CA CYS A 75 -21.89 -16.13 13.71
C CYS A 75 -21.46 -17.16 12.65
N GLU A 76 -20.17 -17.50 12.57
CA GLU A 76 -19.66 -18.47 11.59
C GLU A 76 -20.13 -19.90 11.89
N ALA A 77 -20.33 -20.22 13.17
CA ALA A 77 -20.87 -21.50 13.62
C ALA A 77 -22.40 -21.59 13.53
N GLY A 78 -23.10 -20.48 13.25
CA GLY A 78 -24.56 -20.42 13.21
C GLY A 78 -25.22 -20.51 14.59
N GLU A 79 -24.49 -20.18 15.65
CA GLU A 79 -24.98 -20.24 17.03
C GLU A 79 -25.71 -18.95 17.41
N PRO A 80 -26.90 -19.03 18.04
CA PRO A 80 -27.60 -17.83 18.52
C PRO A 80 -26.81 -17.19 19.66
N HIS A 81 -26.39 -15.94 19.45
CA HIS A 81 -25.71 -15.13 20.45
C HIS A 81 -26.11 -13.66 20.27
N GLU A 82 -26.01 -12.87 21.33
CA GLU A 82 -26.40 -11.46 21.31
C GLU A 82 -25.19 -10.59 20.95
N HIS A 83 -25.33 -9.78 19.91
CA HIS A 83 -24.42 -8.66 19.67
C HIS A 83 -24.89 -7.47 20.51
N GLY A 84 -24.02 -6.97 21.39
CA GLY A 84 -24.27 -5.71 22.08
C GLY A 84 -24.45 -4.59 21.05
N ALA A 85 -25.39 -3.68 21.28
CA ALA A 85 -25.89 -2.68 20.33
C ALA A 85 -24.88 -1.56 19.92
N ASP A 86 -23.58 -1.82 19.98
CA ASP A 86 -22.50 -0.95 19.49
C ASP A 86 -21.64 -1.62 18.39
N GLU A 87 -22.11 -2.70 17.76
CA GLU A 87 -21.44 -3.33 16.60
C GLU A 87 -22.16 -3.02 15.28
N PRO A 88 -21.47 -2.48 14.25
CA PRO A 88 -22.07 -2.25 12.94
C PRO A 88 -22.32 -3.58 12.23
N LEU A 89 -23.60 -3.91 12.09
CA LEU A 89 -24.16 -5.05 11.38
C LEU A 89 -23.48 -5.31 10.02
N ALA A 90 -22.94 -6.52 9.90
CA ALA A 90 -22.47 -7.11 8.67
C ALA A 90 -23.61 -7.19 7.64
N ALA A 91 -23.49 -6.43 6.55
CA ALA A 91 -24.25 -6.64 5.33
C ALA A 91 -23.53 -7.70 4.46
N SER A 92 -24.31 -8.63 3.92
CA SER A 92 -23.92 -9.79 3.11
C SER A 92 -22.83 -9.54 2.05
N PRO A 93 -21.97 -10.54 1.75
CA PRO A 93 -20.75 -10.39 0.95
C PRO A 93 -20.94 -10.23 -0.58
N GLN A 94 -22.15 -9.94 -1.08
CA GLN A 94 -22.43 -9.91 -2.53
C GLN A 94 -22.93 -8.56 -3.09
N ALA A 95 -22.92 -7.49 -2.30
CA ALA A 95 -23.26 -6.15 -2.78
C ALA A 95 -22.45 -5.05 -2.07
N ALA A 96 -21.14 -4.97 -2.30
CA ALA A 96 -20.34 -3.81 -1.85
C ALA A 96 -19.09 -3.55 -2.73
N SER A 97 -19.15 -3.96 -4.00
CA SER A 97 -18.32 -3.32 -5.02
C SER A 97 -19.10 -2.08 -5.47
N ALA A 98 -18.63 -0.90 -5.07
CA ALA A 98 -19.27 0.43 -5.12
C ALA A 98 -20.03 0.82 -3.85
N SER A 99 -19.71 2.04 -3.38
CA SER A 99 -20.37 2.82 -2.32
C SER A 99 -19.92 2.60 -0.87
N GLN A 100 -18.79 3.22 -0.52
CA GLN A 100 -18.75 4.12 0.63
C GLN A 100 -18.27 5.49 0.14
N THR A 101 -19.22 6.21 -0.43
CA THR A 101 -19.11 7.59 -0.87
C THR A 101 -19.74 8.45 0.23
N THR A 102 -18.93 9.04 1.11
CA THR A 102 -19.12 10.38 1.71
C THR A 102 -18.08 10.63 2.80
N ALA A 103 -17.44 11.80 2.73
CA ALA A 103 -16.32 12.28 3.56
C ALA A 103 -14.97 11.59 3.28
N GLY A 104 -13.90 12.38 3.29
CA GLY A 104 -12.61 11.99 2.70
C GLY A 104 -12.04 10.69 3.27
N SER A 105 -11.72 9.75 2.39
CA SER A 105 -11.18 8.45 2.78
C SER A 105 -9.70 8.57 3.16
N LEU A 106 -9.36 8.13 4.37
CA LEU A 106 -7.98 7.91 4.75
C LEU A 106 -7.45 6.69 4.00
N VAL A 107 -6.34 6.88 3.31
CA VAL A 107 -5.64 5.85 2.55
C VAL A 107 -4.24 5.68 3.14
N ARG A 108 -3.86 4.43 3.40
CA ARG A 108 -2.48 4.07 3.75
C ARG A 108 -1.90 3.24 2.64
N GLY A 109 -0.61 3.36 2.40
CA GLY A 109 0.03 2.60 1.36
C GLY A 109 1.54 2.60 1.44
N LYS A 110 2.16 2.00 0.43
CA LYS A 110 3.60 1.92 0.28
C LYS A 110 3.98 2.22 -1.16
N LEU A 111 5.01 3.05 -1.32
CA LEU A 111 5.74 3.21 -2.57
C LEU A 111 6.88 2.19 -2.60
N ILE A 112 6.94 1.38 -3.65
CA ILE A 112 8.02 0.41 -3.87
C ILE A 112 8.88 0.95 -5.01
N VAL A 113 10.15 1.16 -4.73
CA VAL A 113 11.11 1.86 -5.57
C VAL A 113 12.29 0.92 -5.82
N GLN A 114 12.70 0.79 -7.08
CA GLN A 114 13.85 0.00 -7.47
C GLN A 114 15.15 0.70 -7.02
N PRO A 115 16.19 -0.05 -6.61
CA PRO A 115 17.40 0.52 -6.02
C PRO A 115 18.15 1.53 -6.89
N MET A 116 18.15 1.31 -8.21
CA MET A 116 18.87 2.12 -9.19
C MET A 116 18.04 3.29 -9.73
N GLN A 117 16.81 3.50 -9.26
CA GLN A 117 16.01 4.64 -9.68
C GLN A 117 16.60 5.94 -9.13
N ASP A 118 16.62 6.97 -9.99
CA ASP A 118 16.99 8.33 -9.60
C ASP A 118 15.92 8.91 -8.68
N LEU A 119 16.31 9.19 -7.43
CA LEU A 119 15.40 9.69 -6.41
C LEU A 119 14.93 11.13 -6.67
N SER A 120 15.74 11.94 -7.35
CA SER A 120 15.38 13.32 -7.68
C SER A 120 14.30 13.34 -8.75
N MET A 121 14.46 12.52 -9.79
CA MET A 121 13.41 12.33 -10.81
C MET A 121 12.15 11.72 -10.21
N LEU A 122 12.28 10.73 -9.32
CA LEU A 122 11.15 10.15 -8.61
C LEU A 122 10.41 11.19 -7.77
N ARG A 123 11.13 12.04 -7.03
CA ARG A 123 10.54 13.13 -6.22
C ARG A 123 9.75 14.08 -7.11
N GLU A 124 10.32 14.53 -8.21
CA GLU A 124 9.65 15.46 -9.12
C GLU A 124 8.39 14.84 -9.75
N ALA A 125 8.47 13.58 -10.16
CA ALA A 125 7.31 12.85 -10.65
C ALA A 125 6.24 12.68 -9.56
N TRP A 126 6.64 12.34 -8.34
CA TRP A 126 5.76 12.21 -7.19
C TRP A 126 5.04 13.52 -6.86
N GLU A 127 5.78 14.63 -6.74
CA GLU A 127 5.23 15.95 -6.42
C GLU A 127 4.27 16.43 -7.51
N ARG A 128 4.61 16.20 -8.78
CA ARG A 128 3.75 16.54 -9.92
C ARG A 128 2.46 15.72 -9.91
N ALA A 129 2.57 14.40 -9.77
CA ALA A 129 1.44 13.50 -9.82
C ALA A 129 0.51 13.70 -8.61
N THR A 130 1.05 13.95 -7.42
CA THR A 130 0.25 14.18 -6.22
C THR A 130 -0.35 15.59 -6.17
N GLY A 131 0.37 16.61 -6.66
CA GLY A 131 -0.13 17.98 -6.75
C GLY A 131 -1.29 18.16 -7.73
N ALA A 132 -1.42 17.30 -8.74
CA ALA A 132 -2.51 17.31 -9.71
C ALA A 132 -3.80 16.64 -9.20
N ARG A 133 -3.79 16.04 -8.00
CA ARG A 133 -4.88 15.19 -7.51
C ARG A 133 -5.66 15.85 -6.37
N ALA A 134 -6.95 15.53 -6.28
CA ALA A 134 -7.83 15.97 -5.20
C ALA A 134 -7.57 15.17 -3.89
N LEU A 135 -6.34 15.18 -3.39
CA LEU A 135 -5.94 14.49 -2.17
C LEU A 135 -4.89 15.29 -1.40
N SER A 136 -4.66 14.94 -0.13
CA SER A 136 -3.53 15.41 0.65
C SER A 136 -2.72 14.20 1.07
N ILE A 137 -1.48 14.08 0.61
CA ILE A 137 -0.63 12.91 0.80
C ILE A 137 0.69 13.31 1.44
N SER A 138 1.26 12.39 2.22
CA SER A 138 2.59 12.55 2.76
C SER A 138 3.44 11.29 2.59
N LEU A 139 4.70 11.50 2.19
CA LEU A 139 5.72 10.48 1.98
C LEU A 139 7.08 11.03 2.49
N PRO A 140 7.36 10.99 3.80
CA PRO A 140 8.57 11.62 4.35
C PRO A 140 9.88 10.99 3.83
N ALA A 141 9.88 9.67 3.65
CA ALA A 141 11.09 8.90 3.38
C ALA A 141 11.82 9.31 2.08
N ILE A 142 11.12 9.83 1.07
CA ILE A 142 11.78 10.28 -0.17
C ILE A 142 12.70 11.49 0.10
N TYR A 143 12.30 12.38 0.99
CA TYR A 143 13.07 13.57 1.35
C TYR A 143 14.18 13.26 2.34
N GLU A 144 13.96 12.33 3.26
CA GLU A 144 15.01 11.81 4.14
C GLU A 144 16.16 11.20 3.33
N GLN A 145 15.83 10.39 2.33
CA GLN A 145 16.80 9.72 1.45
C GLN A 145 17.54 10.69 0.52
N LEU A 146 16.92 11.83 0.19
CA LEU A 146 17.56 12.93 -0.55
C LEU A 146 18.36 13.87 0.36
N GLY A 147 18.33 13.70 1.68
CA GLY A 147 19.01 14.58 2.64
C GLY A 147 18.32 15.92 2.90
N ASP A 148 17.07 16.12 2.44
CA ASP A 148 16.29 17.33 2.69
C ASP A 148 15.54 17.22 4.03
N ALA A 149 16.28 17.43 5.12
CA ALA A 149 15.76 17.31 6.48
C ALA A 149 14.60 18.29 6.76
N LYS A 150 14.61 19.48 6.14
CA LYS A 150 13.56 20.49 6.33
C LYS A 150 12.26 20.00 5.71
N ARG A 151 12.29 19.53 4.47
CA ARG A 151 11.12 19.03 3.77
C ARG A 151 10.61 17.73 4.39
N ALA A 152 11.50 16.82 4.77
CA ALA A 152 11.15 15.61 5.52
C ALA A 152 10.37 15.94 6.82
N GLY A 153 10.81 16.96 7.57
CA GLY A 153 10.10 17.43 8.76
C GLY A 153 8.69 17.97 8.47
N GLN A 154 8.52 18.72 7.38
CA GLN A 154 7.20 19.20 6.94
C GLN A 154 6.28 18.03 6.59
N GLU A 155 6.80 17.02 5.91
CA GLU A 155 6.07 15.81 5.56
C GLU A 155 5.65 15.02 6.80
N HIS A 156 6.54 14.80 7.77
CA HIS A 156 6.17 14.16 9.04
C HIS A 156 5.05 14.92 9.77
N GLN A 157 5.07 16.26 9.74
CA GLN A 157 3.99 17.06 10.30
C GLN A 157 2.69 16.90 9.50
N ALA A 158 2.76 16.89 8.16
CA ALA A 158 1.63 16.66 7.28
C ALA A 158 1.00 15.28 7.50
N TRP A 159 1.82 14.24 7.65
CA TRP A 159 1.40 12.88 8.01
C TRP A 159 0.52 12.87 9.26
N ARG A 160 1.04 13.42 10.36
CA ARG A 160 0.28 13.51 11.63
C ARG A 160 -1.01 14.32 11.47
N GLY A 161 -0.96 15.40 10.68
CA GLY A 161 -2.14 16.21 10.37
C GLY A 161 -3.20 15.46 9.58
N ILE A 162 -2.79 14.62 8.61
CA ILE A 162 -3.67 13.77 7.80
C ILE A 162 -4.35 12.72 8.69
N GLU A 163 -3.58 11.99 9.50
CA GLU A 163 -4.14 10.98 10.41
C GLU A 163 -5.07 11.61 11.45
N GLY A 164 -4.69 12.75 12.04
CA GLY A 164 -5.53 13.46 13.00
C GLY A 164 -6.85 13.94 12.40
N LYS A 165 -6.86 14.41 11.14
CA LYS A 165 -8.11 14.79 10.44
C LYS A 165 -9.01 13.58 10.20
N ALA A 166 -8.43 12.47 9.77
CA ALA A 166 -9.20 11.25 9.52
C ALA A 166 -9.82 10.67 10.81
N LEU A 167 -9.10 10.70 11.94
CA LEU A 167 -9.63 10.26 13.22
C LEU A 167 -10.83 11.12 13.68
N ARG A 168 -10.78 12.44 13.48
CA ARG A 168 -11.91 13.35 13.79
C ARG A 168 -13.12 13.13 12.89
N GLN A 169 -12.92 12.71 11.64
CA GLN A 169 -14.02 12.40 10.72
C GLN A 169 -14.69 11.05 11.03
N LYS A 170 -13.96 10.10 11.64
CA LYS A 170 -14.50 8.79 12.06
C LYS A 170 -15.30 8.83 13.37
N ALA A 171 -15.23 9.90 14.15
CA ALA A 171 -16.00 10.05 15.38
C ALA A 171 -17.27 10.89 15.11
N PRO A 172 -18.43 10.29 14.80
CA PRO A 172 -19.68 11.04 14.74
C PRO A 172 -20.12 11.45 16.15
N SER A 173 -20.57 12.70 16.26
CA SER A 173 -21.30 13.25 17.41
C SER A 173 -22.73 12.72 17.48
#